data_AF-A0A951YS53-F1
#
_entry.id   AF-A0A951YS53-F1
#
_cell.length_a   1.000
_cell.length_b   1.000
_cell.length_c   1.000
_cell.angle_alpha   90.00
_cell.angle_beta   90.00
_cell.angle_gamma   90.00
#
_symmetry.space_group_name_H-M   'P 1'
#
loop_
_entity.id
_entity.type
_entity.pdbx_description
1 polymer ?
#
loop_
_entity_poly.entity_id
_entity_poly.type
_entity_poly.pdbx_seq_one_letter_code
_entity_poly.pdbx_strand_id
1 'polypeptide(L)'
;MGLSADNVAITTTFDGESLLVFGAVKRDAPPPEGAPLEVIVTLSGPLTPVTVREKERILGLWVNRDWIRVSAAPSFYAIATTGPLGDILTDTEDLRQSVTIPRAIRAIGQTVENVDEFVDALIRIRMESGVYRVMEGAVELDQETLFRTSFDLPANLIEGIYHARIFLTRGGRLVDRFDTTISVEKVGLERWLFNLAQHQAFLYGLLSLVLAVAAGWAANAAAQALKR
;
A
#
# COMPACT_ATOMS: atom_id res chain seq x y z
N MET A 1 33.30 -5.87 24.03
CA MET A 1 32.63 -4.55 23.85
C MET A 1 32.78 -4.18 22.39
N GLY A 2 31.67 -3.99 21.68
CA GLY A 2 31.64 -3.66 20.26
C GLY A 2 30.69 -4.57 19.50
N LEU A 3 29.42 -4.16 19.41
CA LEU A 3 28.50 -4.65 18.40
C LEU A 3 28.19 -3.44 17.52
N SER A 4 28.62 -3.52 16.27
CA SER A 4 28.31 -2.54 15.23
C SER A 4 27.92 -3.37 14.03
N ALA A 5 26.65 -3.42 13.70
CA ALA A 5 26.20 -3.95 12.42
C ALA A 5 24.79 -3.46 12.17
N ASP A 6 24.63 -2.32 11.49
CA ASP A 6 23.34 -1.89 10.95
C ASP A 6 23.61 -1.09 9.68
N ASN A 7 23.78 -1.79 8.54
CA ASN A 7 23.70 -1.16 7.23
C ASN A 7 22.91 -2.09 6.33
N VAL A 8 21.62 -1.84 6.19
CA VAL A 8 20.77 -2.52 5.22
C VAL A 8 20.80 -1.72 3.92
N ALA A 9 21.36 -2.30 2.87
CA ALA A 9 21.26 -1.73 1.53
C ALA A 9 19.91 -2.13 0.94
N ILE A 10 19.07 -1.13 0.60
CA ILE A 10 17.71 -1.32 0.10
C ILE A 10 17.62 -0.70 -1.30
N THR A 11 17.04 -1.44 -2.22
CA THR A 11 16.59 -0.91 -3.51
C THR A 11 15.17 -1.40 -3.76
N THR A 12 14.26 -0.51 -4.15
CA THR A 12 12.86 -0.83 -4.45
C THR A 12 12.55 -0.41 -5.88
N THR A 13 11.94 -1.30 -6.66
CA THR A 13 11.51 -1.00 -8.03
C THR A 13 10.00 -1.17 -8.12
N PHE A 14 9.31 -0.16 -8.65
CA PHE A 14 7.88 -0.16 -8.90
C PHE A 14 7.62 -0.20 -10.40
N ASP A 15 6.84 -1.18 -10.86
CA ASP A 15 6.51 -1.38 -12.28
C ASP A 15 4.99 -1.33 -12.55
N GLY A 16 4.27 -0.46 -11.83
CA GLY A 16 2.84 -0.21 -12.08
C GLY A 16 1.88 -1.26 -11.52
N GLU A 17 2.25 -2.54 -11.50
CA GLU A 17 1.39 -3.65 -11.05
C GLU A 17 1.90 -4.34 -9.78
N SER A 18 3.21 -4.30 -9.53
CA SER A 18 3.82 -4.85 -8.32
C SER A 18 4.94 -3.97 -7.79
N LEU A 19 5.15 -4.02 -6.48
CA LEU A 19 6.27 -3.42 -5.79
C LEU A 19 7.16 -4.52 -5.23
N LEU A 20 8.37 -4.65 -5.77
CA LEU A 20 9.38 -5.54 -5.23
C LEU A 20 10.21 -4.82 -4.18
N VAL A 21 10.27 -5.39 -2.99
CA VAL A 21 11.10 -4.91 -1.87
C VAL A 21 12.17 -5.95 -1.59
N PHE A 22 13.43 -5.54 -1.61
CA PHE A 22 14.54 -6.38 -1.23
C PHE A 22 15.57 -5.59 -0.43
N GLY A 23 16.26 -6.28 0.46
CA GLY A 23 17.30 -5.69 1.29
C GLY A 23 18.23 -6.76 1.84
N ALA A 24 19.43 -6.33 2.21
CA ALA A 24 20.44 -7.20 2.79
C ALA A 24 20.90 -6.66 4.14
N VAL A 25 20.87 -7.49 5.17
CA VAL A 25 21.38 -7.21 6.51
C VAL A 25 22.89 -7.45 6.50
N LYS A 26 23.67 -6.38 6.62
CA LYS A 26 25.13 -6.51 6.70
C LYS A 26 25.52 -7.20 8.01
N ARG A 27 26.44 -8.16 7.93
CA ARG A 27 26.96 -8.89 9.09
C ARG A 27 28.48 -8.92 9.09
N ASP A 28 29.06 -8.67 10.26
CA ASP A 28 30.50 -8.81 10.50
C ASP A 28 30.82 -10.08 11.32
N ALA A 29 29.80 -10.84 11.76
CA ALA A 29 29.92 -12.09 12.53
C ALA A 29 28.71 -13.05 12.29
N PRO A 30 28.83 -14.36 12.62
CA PRO A 30 27.74 -15.34 12.52
C PRO A 30 26.46 -14.96 13.28
N PRO A 31 25.29 -15.57 12.96
CA PRO A 31 24.05 -15.48 13.73
C PRO A 31 24.29 -15.53 15.24
N PRO A 32 23.88 -14.51 16.02
CA PRO A 32 23.91 -14.65 17.46
C PRO A 32 23.02 -15.84 17.87
N GLU A 33 23.46 -16.60 18.87
CA GLU A 33 22.66 -17.70 19.40
C GLU A 33 21.37 -17.14 20.03
N GLY A 34 20.20 -17.68 19.64
CA GLY A 34 18.91 -17.25 20.16
C GLY A 34 17.77 -17.36 19.13
N ALA A 35 16.73 -16.55 19.31
CA ALA A 35 15.64 -16.45 18.34
C ALA A 35 16.17 -16.01 16.97
N PRO A 36 15.62 -16.53 15.86
CA PRO A 36 16.04 -16.14 14.52
C PRO A 36 15.74 -14.67 14.23
N LEU A 37 16.43 -14.12 13.22
CA LEU A 37 16.06 -12.82 12.65
C LEU A 37 14.74 -12.95 11.89
N GLU A 38 13.84 -12.00 12.11
CA GLU A 38 12.56 -11.90 11.42
C GLU A 38 12.44 -10.53 10.75
N VAL A 39 11.68 -10.45 9.67
CA VAL A 39 11.50 -9.22 8.89
C VAL A 39 10.01 -8.95 8.71
N ILE A 40 9.61 -7.71 8.99
CA ILE A 40 8.27 -7.21 8.75
C ILE A 40 8.36 -6.04 7.78
N VAL A 41 7.66 -6.12 6.66
CA VAL A 41 7.58 -5.04 5.68
C VAL A 41 6.15 -4.51 5.66
N THR A 42 5.98 -3.22 5.90
CA THR A 42 4.70 -2.52 5.80
C THR A 42 4.72 -1.54 4.64
N LEU A 43 3.61 -1.43 3.91
CA LEU A 43 3.39 -0.43 2.87
C LEU A 43 2.11 0.34 3.18
N SER A 44 2.23 1.63 3.49
CA SER A 44 1.12 2.53 3.83
C SER A 44 0.93 3.58 2.76
N GLY A 45 -0.26 3.66 2.17
CA GLY A 45 -0.66 4.79 1.35
C GLY A 45 -0.95 6.06 2.16
N PRO A 46 -1.25 7.18 1.48
CA PRO A 46 -1.63 8.44 2.11
C PRO A 46 -2.74 8.28 3.14
N LEU A 47 -2.58 8.93 4.30
CA LEU A 47 -3.59 8.95 5.35
C LEU A 47 -4.76 9.86 4.95
N THR A 48 -5.97 9.33 4.99
CA THR A 48 -7.19 10.07 4.66
C THR A 48 -8.23 9.98 5.78
N PRO A 49 -9.01 11.04 6.04
CA PRO A 49 -10.15 10.96 6.94
C PRO A 49 -11.27 10.11 6.31
N VAL A 50 -11.93 9.29 7.11
CA VAL A 50 -13.03 8.41 6.65
C VAL A 50 -14.21 8.53 7.61
N THR A 51 -15.43 8.54 7.08
CA THR A 51 -16.64 8.43 7.89
C THR A 51 -17.24 7.04 7.71
N VAL A 52 -17.27 6.28 8.81
CA VAL A 52 -17.89 4.95 8.87
C VAL A 52 -19.31 5.13 9.36
N ARG A 53 -20.27 4.46 8.71
CA ARG A 53 -21.69 4.52 9.06
C ARG A 53 -22.20 3.12 9.31
N GLU A 54 -22.94 2.96 10.40
CA GLU A 54 -23.68 1.75 10.68
C GLU A 54 -25.00 1.79 9.92
N LYS A 55 -25.25 0.75 9.12
CA LYS A 55 -26.52 0.57 8.42
C LYS A 55 -27.39 -0.42 9.19
N GLU A 56 -28.55 0.04 9.61
CA GLU A 56 -29.57 -0.79 10.24
C GLU A 56 -30.75 -0.94 9.29
N ARG A 57 -31.44 -2.08 9.36
CA ARG A 57 -32.66 -2.32 8.59
C ARG A 57 -33.89 -2.12 9.46
N ILE A 58 -34.58 -1.00 9.26
CA ILE A 58 -35.81 -0.66 9.99
C ILE A 58 -36.98 -0.69 9.02
N LEU A 59 -38.03 -1.45 9.35
CA LEU A 59 -39.25 -1.60 8.54
C LEU A 59 -38.95 -1.95 7.06
N GLY A 60 -37.93 -2.78 6.83
CA GLY A 60 -37.53 -3.22 5.49
C GLY A 60 -36.60 -2.27 4.73
N LEU A 61 -36.38 -1.04 5.23
CA LEU A 61 -35.53 -0.01 4.64
C LEU A 61 -34.15 0.03 5.32
N TRP A 62 -33.10 0.32 4.55
CA TRP A 62 -31.77 0.57 5.09
C TRP A 62 -31.64 2.02 5.52
N VAL A 63 -31.35 2.24 6.79
CA VAL A 63 -31.14 3.57 7.36
C VAL A 63 -29.76 3.65 8.02
N ASN A 64 -29.12 4.81 7.95
CA ASN A 64 -27.88 5.05 8.69
C ASN A 64 -28.27 5.36 10.14
N ARG A 65 -27.91 4.47 11.06
CA ARG A 65 -28.24 4.61 12.48
C ARG A 65 -27.23 5.55 13.16
N ASP A 66 -25.99 5.09 13.22
CA ASP A 66 -24.88 5.77 13.88
C ASP A 66 -23.71 5.98 12.90
N TRP A 67 -22.79 6.88 13.25
CA TRP A 67 -21.61 7.16 12.45
C TRP A 67 -20.44 7.61 13.31
N ILE A 68 -19.23 7.26 12.87
CA ILE A 68 -17.99 7.75 13.46
C ILE A 68 -17.09 8.34 12.37
N ARG A 69 -16.32 9.36 12.75
CA ARG A 69 -15.25 9.89 11.91
C ARG A 69 -13.91 9.34 12.37
N VAL A 70 -13.30 8.55 11.51
CA VAL A 70 -11.89 8.14 11.61
C VAL A 70 -11.04 9.28 11.06
N SER A 71 -10.19 9.85 11.91
CA SER A 71 -9.42 11.04 11.57
C SER A 71 -8.33 10.78 10.52
N ALA A 72 -7.73 9.60 10.58
CA ALA A 72 -6.72 9.18 9.62
C ALA A 72 -6.73 7.65 9.49
N ALA A 73 -6.95 7.17 8.27
CA ALA A 73 -6.76 5.78 7.90
C ALA A 73 -5.99 5.72 6.57
N PRO A 74 -4.94 4.88 6.46
CA PRO A 74 -4.19 4.70 5.22
C PRO A 74 -5.09 4.38 4.03
N SER A 75 -4.93 5.02 2.88
CA SER A 75 -5.73 4.67 1.69
C SER A 75 -5.51 3.22 1.22
N PHE A 76 -4.33 2.68 1.52
CA PHE A 76 -3.89 1.31 1.29
C PHE A 76 -2.97 0.90 2.44
N TYR A 77 -3.01 -0.35 2.89
CA TYR A 77 -2.10 -0.84 3.92
C TYR A 77 -1.81 -2.33 3.75
N ALA A 78 -0.57 -2.69 3.47
CA ALA A 78 -0.16 -4.08 3.37
C ALA A 78 0.96 -4.39 4.37
N ILE A 79 0.90 -5.58 4.98
CA ILE A 79 1.94 -6.13 5.84
C ILE A 79 2.41 -7.44 5.21
N ALA A 80 3.71 -7.61 5.05
CA ALA A 80 4.34 -8.87 4.71
C ALA A 80 5.32 -9.25 5.83
N THR A 81 5.32 -10.52 6.24
CA THR A 81 6.19 -11.00 7.32
C THR A 81 6.90 -12.29 6.95
N THR A 82 8.01 -12.57 7.62
CA THR A 82 8.74 -13.84 7.53
C THR A 82 8.01 -14.99 8.25
N GLY A 83 7.31 -14.69 9.36
CA GLY A 83 6.51 -15.64 10.14
C GLY A 83 5.17 -15.06 10.61
N PRO A 84 4.39 -15.80 11.42
CA PRO A 84 3.13 -15.30 11.98
C PRO A 84 3.35 -14.00 12.76
N LEU A 85 2.56 -12.97 12.49
CA LEU A 85 2.82 -11.62 13.00
C LEU A 85 2.80 -11.58 14.54
N GLY A 86 1.93 -12.38 15.17
CA GLY A 86 1.83 -12.49 16.63
C GLY A 86 3.04 -13.14 17.31
N ASP A 87 3.85 -13.91 16.56
CA ASP A 87 5.05 -14.57 17.10
C ASP A 87 6.30 -13.69 16.95
N ILE A 88 6.33 -12.85 15.91
CA ILE A 88 7.52 -12.08 15.52
C ILE A 88 7.45 -10.59 15.91
N LEU A 89 6.31 -10.14 16.43
CA LEU A 89 6.12 -8.78 16.93
C LEU A 89 5.35 -8.80 18.25
N THR A 90 5.98 -8.31 19.32
CA THR A 90 5.28 -8.15 20.60
C THR A 90 4.29 -6.99 20.58
N ASP A 91 3.21 -7.09 21.35
CA ASP A 91 2.22 -6.02 21.52
C ASP A 91 2.85 -4.69 21.95
N THR A 92 3.93 -4.74 22.74
CA THR A 92 4.64 -3.53 23.18
C THR A 92 5.34 -2.85 22.01
N GLU A 93 5.97 -3.61 21.11
CA GLU A 93 6.56 -3.04 19.90
C GLU A 93 5.48 -2.57 18.92
N ASP A 94 4.39 -3.31 18.76
CA ASP A 94 3.28 -2.90 17.91
C ASP A 94 2.62 -1.59 18.40
N LEU A 95 2.45 -1.43 19.71
CA LEU A 95 1.98 -0.19 20.33
C LEU A 95 2.89 1.00 20.00
N ARG A 96 4.21 0.79 19.96
CA ARG A 96 5.20 1.85 19.72
C ARG A 96 5.36 2.18 18.24
N GLN A 97 5.33 1.17 17.38
CA GLN A 97 5.63 1.30 15.95
C GLN A 97 4.38 1.37 15.06
N SER A 98 3.22 1.00 15.60
CA SER A 98 1.94 0.95 14.88
C SER A 98 2.05 0.12 13.60
N VAL A 99 2.42 -1.15 13.73
CA VAL A 99 2.67 -2.06 12.60
C VAL A 99 1.37 -2.69 12.14
N THR A 100 0.56 -3.19 13.07
CA THR A 100 -0.71 -3.84 12.78
C THR A 100 -1.74 -2.84 12.24
N ILE A 101 -2.68 -3.34 11.43
CA ILE A 101 -3.73 -2.53 10.81
C ILE A 101 -4.54 -1.73 11.84
N PRO A 102 -5.02 -2.30 12.98
CA PRO A 102 -5.76 -1.53 13.98
C PRO A 102 -4.94 -0.36 14.53
N ARG A 103 -3.64 -0.54 14.76
CA ARG A 103 -2.75 0.52 15.27
C ARG A 103 -2.39 1.57 14.22
N ALA A 104 -2.42 1.22 12.93
CA ALA A 104 -2.19 2.15 11.83
C ALA A 104 -3.37 3.12 11.61
N ILE A 105 -4.57 2.79 12.11
CA ILE A 105 -5.76 3.64 12.04
C ILE A 105 -5.85 4.56 13.27
N ARG A 106 -6.07 5.85 13.05
CA ARG A 106 -6.33 6.83 14.11
C ARG A 106 -7.78 7.28 14.08
N ALA A 107 -8.59 6.73 14.97
CA ALA A 107 -9.89 7.29 15.31
C ALA A 107 -9.69 8.36 16.39
N ILE A 108 -10.02 9.61 16.10
CA ILE A 108 -10.02 10.71 17.09
C ILE A 108 -11.46 11.17 17.22
N GLY A 109 -11.93 11.25 18.47
CA GLY A 109 -13.14 11.98 18.80
C GLY A 109 -14.43 11.23 18.47
N GLN A 110 -14.96 10.53 19.46
CA GLN A 110 -16.21 10.87 20.14
C GLN A 110 -16.39 9.88 21.29
N THR A 111 -17.08 10.29 22.35
CA THR A 111 -17.51 9.45 23.48
C THR A 111 -18.64 8.51 23.04
N VAL A 112 -18.44 7.77 21.95
CA VAL A 112 -19.37 6.74 21.50
C VAL A 112 -18.90 5.44 22.16
N GLU A 113 -19.79 4.79 22.92
CA GLU A 113 -19.59 3.39 23.30
C GLU A 113 -19.41 2.59 21.98
N ASN A 114 -18.34 1.81 21.84
CA ASN A 114 -18.03 0.94 20.69
C ASN A 114 -17.22 1.54 19.52
N VAL A 115 -16.30 2.49 19.74
CA VAL A 115 -15.33 2.93 18.70
C VAL A 115 -14.63 1.75 18.01
N ASP A 116 -14.24 0.73 18.79
CA ASP A 116 -13.54 -0.45 18.28
C ASP A 116 -14.38 -1.23 17.25
N GLU A 117 -15.70 -1.34 17.43
CA GLU A 117 -16.59 -2.03 16.49
C GLU A 117 -16.62 -1.34 15.12
N PHE A 118 -16.64 0.00 15.10
CA PHE A 118 -16.56 0.75 13.85
C PHE A 118 -15.20 0.65 13.17
N VAL A 119 -14.11 0.61 13.95
CA VAL A 119 -12.76 0.40 13.41
C VAL A 119 -12.65 -1.00 12.82
N ASP A 120 -13.13 -2.03 13.51
CA ASP A 120 -13.15 -3.41 13.03
C ASP A 120 -14.01 -3.55 11.77
N ALA A 121 -15.16 -2.87 11.71
CA ALA A 121 -15.98 -2.82 10.50
C ALA A 121 -15.25 -2.15 9.32
N LEU A 122 -14.53 -1.05 9.56
CA LEU A 122 -13.71 -0.39 8.54
C LEU A 122 -12.59 -1.31 8.04
N ILE A 123 -11.89 -1.97 8.96
CA ILE A 123 -10.82 -2.92 8.64
C ILE A 123 -11.38 -4.05 7.78
N ARG A 124 -12.49 -4.67 8.20
CA ARG A 124 -13.15 -5.74 7.46
C ARG A 124 -13.49 -5.32 6.03
N ILE A 125 -14.16 -4.18 5.85
CA ILE A 125 -14.50 -3.64 4.52
C ILE A 125 -13.25 -3.44 3.65
N ARG A 126 -12.16 -2.91 4.24
CA ARG A 126 -10.92 -2.67 3.51
C ARG A 126 -10.16 -3.94 3.16
N MET A 127 -10.18 -4.94 4.04
CA MET A 127 -9.65 -6.28 3.76
C MET A 127 -10.43 -6.96 2.64
N GLU A 128 -11.77 -6.91 2.68
CA GLU A 128 -12.65 -7.46 1.63
C GLU A 128 -12.42 -6.80 0.27
N SER A 129 -12.14 -5.49 0.25
CA SER A 129 -11.81 -4.76 -0.99
C SER A 129 -10.38 -4.98 -1.50
N GLY A 130 -9.53 -5.67 -0.74
CA GLY A 130 -8.13 -5.95 -1.08
C GLY A 130 -7.16 -4.77 -0.88
N VAL A 131 -7.62 -3.59 -0.44
CA VAL A 131 -6.72 -2.45 -0.16
C VAL A 131 -5.95 -2.62 1.13
N TYR A 132 -6.46 -3.44 2.06
CA TYR A 132 -5.75 -3.88 3.25
C TYR A 132 -5.40 -5.35 3.15
N ARG A 133 -4.16 -5.73 3.47
CA ARG A 133 -3.69 -7.12 3.41
C ARG A 133 -2.67 -7.42 4.50
N VAL A 134 -2.71 -8.66 5.01
CA VAL A 134 -1.70 -9.25 5.88
C VAL A 134 -1.24 -10.53 5.21
N MET A 135 0.05 -10.61 4.90
CA MET A 135 0.67 -11.70 4.12
C MET A 135 1.74 -12.34 4.99
N GLU A 136 1.32 -13.29 5.83
CA GLU A 136 2.24 -14.01 6.70
C GLU A 136 3.05 -15.04 5.93
N GLY A 137 4.37 -15.10 6.20
CA GLY A 137 5.30 -15.97 5.46
C GLY A 137 5.60 -15.50 4.03
N ALA A 138 5.22 -14.27 3.67
CA ALA A 138 5.45 -13.70 2.33
C ALA A 138 6.79 -12.99 2.18
N VAL A 139 7.58 -12.88 3.26
CA VAL A 139 8.96 -12.41 3.19
C VAL A 139 9.87 -13.63 3.19
N GLU A 140 10.60 -13.81 2.10
CA GLU A 140 11.66 -14.81 2.03
C GLU A 140 12.93 -14.20 2.63
N LEU A 141 13.48 -14.83 3.68
CA LEU A 141 14.73 -14.44 4.32
C LEU A 141 15.75 -15.58 4.18
N ASP A 142 16.83 -15.32 3.44
CA ASP A 142 17.92 -16.26 3.22
C ASP A 142 19.09 -15.95 4.17
N GLN A 143 19.51 -16.97 4.92
CA GLN A 143 20.65 -16.94 5.84
C GLN A 143 20.67 -15.75 6.82
N GLU A 144 19.50 -15.29 7.31
CA GLU A 144 19.36 -14.07 8.12
C GLU A 144 20.07 -12.84 7.52
N THR A 145 20.21 -12.79 6.18
CA THR A 145 21.01 -11.79 5.48
C THR A 145 20.18 -11.14 4.39
N LEU A 146 19.73 -11.88 3.38
CA LEU A 146 19.00 -11.31 2.25
C LEU A 146 17.50 -11.54 2.45
N PHE A 147 16.69 -10.49 2.40
CA PHE A 147 15.25 -10.63 2.37
C PHE A 147 14.65 -10.07 1.08
N ARG A 148 13.54 -10.67 0.66
CA ARG A 148 12.71 -10.16 -0.44
C ARG A 148 11.23 -10.42 -0.21
N THR A 149 10.40 -9.51 -0.71
CA THR A 149 8.95 -9.67 -0.76
C THR A 149 8.37 -8.82 -1.89
N SER A 150 7.17 -9.16 -2.35
CA SER A 150 6.45 -8.41 -3.38
C SER A 150 5.06 -8.04 -2.89
N PHE A 151 4.62 -6.83 -3.22
CA PHE A 151 3.25 -6.37 -3.00
C PHE A 151 2.56 -6.13 -4.33
N ASP A 152 1.45 -6.82 -4.61
CA ASP A 152 0.64 -6.53 -5.79
C ASP A 152 -0.18 -5.27 -5.56
N LEU A 153 -0.05 -4.25 -6.39
CA LEU A 153 -0.72 -2.99 -6.15
C LEU A 153 -2.02 -2.92 -6.95
N PRO A 154 -3.19 -2.77 -6.30
CA PRO A 154 -4.46 -2.79 -7.01
C PRO A 154 -4.61 -1.54 -7.89
N ALA A 155 -5.29 -1.65 -9.03
CA ALA A 155 -5.41 -0.55 -9.99
C ALA A 155 -6.13 0.71 -9.44
N ASN A 156 -6.84 0.59 -8.31
CA ASN A 156 -7.56 1.67 -7.66
C ASN A 156 -6.76 2.40 -6.57
N LEU A 157 -5.42 2.31 -6.58
CA LEU A 157 -4.57 3.11 -5.71
C LEU A 157 -4.80 4.62 -5.92
N ILE A 158 -4.65 5.37 -4.83
CA ILE A 158 -4.77 6.83 -4.86
C ILE A 158 -3.38 7.42 -5.10
N GLU A 159 -3.28 8.46 -5.93
CA GLU A 159 -2.02 9.17 -6.14
C GLU A 159 -1.50 9.79 -4.83
N GLY A 160 -0.19 9.70 -4.60
CA GLY A 160 0.46 10.28 -3.44
C GLY A 160 1.70 9.53 -2.97
N ILE A 161 2.19 9.90 -1.79
CA ILE A 161 3.38 9.29 -1.19
C ILE A 161 2.97 8.07 -0.37
N TYR A 162 3.60 6.94 -0.67
CA TYR A 162 3.46 5.70 0.05
C TYR A 162 4.70 5.50 0.93
N HIS A 163 4.50 5.13 2.19
CA HIS A 163 5.56 4.85 3.14
C HIS A 163 5.77 3.34 3.21
N ALA A 164 6.95 2.88 2.82
CA ALA A 164 7.39 1.52 3.06
C ALA A 164 8.28 1.50 4.31
N ARG A 165 7.93 0.70 5.30
CA ARG A 165 8.71 0.56 6.54
C ARG A 165 9.09 -0.89 6.72
N ILE A 166 10.36 -1.14 6.99
CA ILE A 166 10.93 -2.46 7.22
C ILE A 166 11.38 -2.51 8.67
N PHE A 167 10.92 -3.52 9.40
CA PHE A 167 11.29 -3.76 10.78
C PHE A 167 12.07 -5.07 10.84
N LEU A 168 13.25 -5.02 11.43
CA LEU A 168 14.01 -6.21 11.78
C LEU A 168 13.67 -6.55 13.22
N THR A 169 13.19 -7.76 13.47
CA THR A 169 12.86 -8.21 14.83
C THR A 169 13.62 -9.48 15.19
N ARG A 170 13.83 -9.69 16.50
CA ARG A 170 14.38 -10.94 17.04
C ARG A 170 13.65 -11.28 18.33
N GLY A 171 13.00 -12.44 18.35
CA GLY A 171 12.15 -12.86 19.48
C GLY A 171 11.05 -11.85 19.81
N GLY A 172 10.41 -11.27 18.79
CA GLY A 172 9.31 -10.32 18.96
C GLY A 172 9.71 -8.86 19.23
N ARG A 173 11.01 -8.58 19.40
CA ARG A 173 11.51 -7.23 19.73
C ARG A 173 12.18 -6.58 18.54
N LEU A 174 12.02 -5.26 18.42
CA LEU A 174 12.65 -4.47 17.36
C LEU A 174 14.17 -4.43 17.57
N VAL A 175 14.90 -4.81 16.52
CA VAL A 175 16.35 -4.67 16.42
C VAL A 175 16.67 -3.38 15.69
N ASP A 176 16.08 -3.19 14.51
CA ASP A 176 16.29 -2.00 13.68
C ASP A 176 15.06 -1.71 12.79
N ARG A 177 14.98 -0.48 12.27
CA ARG A 177 13.90 -0.02 11.41
C ARG A 177 14.43 0.86 10.27
N PHE A 178 13.94 0.59 9.07
CA PHE A 178 14.20 1.40 7.89
C PHE A 178 12.90 1.93 7.31
N ASP A 179 12.89 3.20 6.96
CA ASP A 179 11.74 3.89 6.37
C ASP A 179 12.15 4.42 4.98
N THR A 180 11.31 4.17 3.98
CA THR A 180 11.47 4.74 2.63
C THR A 180 10.12 5.20 2.08
N THR A 181 10.16 6.08 1.09
CA THR A 181 8.97 6.65 0.45
C THR A 181 8.94 6.33 -1.03
N ILE A 182 7.76 5.99 -1.52
CA ILE A 182 7.50 5.66 -2.92
C ILE A 182 6.46 6.66 -3.43
N SER A 183 6.78 7.38 -4.50
CA SER A 183 5.79 8.24 -5.17
C SER A 183 4.93 7.37 -6.08
N VAL A 184 3.63 7.30 -5.78
CA VAL A 184 2.65 6.63 -6.65
C VAL A 184 1.92 7.69 -7.46
N GLU A 185 2.10 7.58 -8.76
CA GLU A 185 1.61 8.52 -9.75
C GLU A 185 0.93 7.73 -10.86
N LYS A 186 -0.17 8.25 -11.43
CA LYS A 186 -0.74 7.68 -12.67
C LYS A 186 0.29 7.70 -13.79
N VAL A 187 0.81 6.53 -14.15
CA VAL A 187 1.70 6.36 -15.30
C VAL A 187 0.89 5.84 -16.50
N GLY A 188 1.11 6.36 -17.71
CA GLY A 188 0.44 5.86 -18.92
C GLY A 188 0.15 6.91 -20.00
N LEU A 189 -0.55 6.48 -21.06
CA LEU A 189 -0.95 7.30 -22.21
C LEU A 189 -1.77 8.52 -21.79
N GLU A 190 -2.63 8.39 -20.77
CA GLU A 190 -3.43 9.50 -20.26
C GLU A 190 -2.56 10.62 -19.70
N ARG A 191 -1.54 10.30 -18.90
CA ARG A 191 -0.57 11.29 -18.38
C ARG A 191 0.32 11.82 -19.49
N TRP A 192 0.74 10.98 -20.43
CA TRP A 192 1.48 11.44 -21.61
C TRP A 192 0.66 12.47 -22.39
N LEU A 193 -0.61 12.16 -22.68
CA LEU A 193 -1.53 13.03 -23.42
C LEU A 193 -1.84 14.30 -22.64
N PHE A 194 -2.07 14.20 -21.33
CA PHE A 194 -2.27 15.35 -20.44
C PHE A 194 -1.04 16.25 -20.41
N ASN A 195 0.16 15.69 -20.28
CA ASN A 195 1.41 16.46 -20.30
C ASN A 195 1.64 17.11 -21.68
N LEU A 196 1.33 16.40 -22.76
CA LEU A 196 1.41 16.93 -24.12
C LEU A 196 0.43 18.09 -24.31
N ALA A 197 -0.80 17.97 -23.79
CA ALA A 197 -1.79 19.05 -23.83
C ALA A 197 -1.40 20.28 -22.98
N GLN A 198 -0.90 20.06 -21.75
CA GLN A 198 -0.61 21.14 -20.80
C GLN A 198 0.75 21.81 -21.04
N HIS A 199 1.79 21.05 -21.38
CA HIS A 199 3.15 21.58 -21.53
C HIS A 199 3.57 21.74 -22.99
N GLN A 200 2.90 21.09 -23.94
CA GLN A 200 3.24 21.11 -25.37
C GLN A 200 1.99 21.29 -26.25
N ALA A 201 1.12 22.23 -25.89
CA ALA A 201 -0.20 22.42 -26.49
C ALA A 201 -0.20 22.45 -28.03
N PHE A 202 0.85 23.00 -28.65
CA PHE A 202 1.02 23.00 -30.11
C PHE A 202 1.13 21.58 -30.70
N LEU A 203 1.99 20.73 -30.13
CA LEU A 203 2.17 19.34 -30.58
C LEU A 203 0.89 18.52 -30.34
N TYR A 204 0.18 18.79 -29.24
CA TYR A 204 -1.11 18.16 -28.96
C TYR A 204 -2.14 18.51 -30.02
N GLY A 205 -2.28 19.79 -30.37
CA GLY A 205 -3.18 20.23 -31.43
C GLY A 205 -2.87 19.58 -32.79
N LEU A 206 -1.58 19.45 -33.15
CA LEU A 206 -1.18 18.79 -34.39
C LEU A 206 -1.50 17.29 -34.37
N LEU A 207 -1.22 16.59 -33.27
CA LEU A 207 -1.60 15.19 -33.07
C LEU A 207 -3.11 15.00 -33.20
N SER A 208 -3.91 15.87 -32.57
CA SER A 208 -5.37 15.85 -32.66
C SER A 208 -5.88 16.02 -34.10
N LEU A 209 -5.27 16.93 -34.87
CA LEU A 209 -5.64 17.14 -36.27
C LEU A 209 -5.35 15.89 -37.12
N VAL A 210 -4.18 15.28 -36.93
CA VAL A 210 -3.80 14.04 -37.64
C VAL A 210 -4.78 12.91 -37.31
N LEU A 211 -5.11 12.73 -36.02
CA LEU A 211 -6.10 11.73 -35.60
C LEU A 211 -7.49 11.98 -36.18
N ALA A 212 -7.94 13.24 -36.26
CA ALA A 212 -9.22 13.59 -36.85
C ALA A 212 -9.29 13.25 -38.36
N VAL A 213 -8.23 13.58 -39.11
CA VAL A 213 -8.14 13.24 -40.54
C VAL A 213 -8.12 11.72 -40.74
N ALA A 214 -7.32 11.00 -39.94
CA ALA A 214 -7.25 9.54 -40.01
C ALA A 214 -8.59 8.88 -39.69
N ALA A 215 -9.29 9.35 -38.65
CA ALA A 215 -10.62 8.85 -38.28
C ALA A 215 -11.66 9.10 -39.39
N GLY A 216 -11.66 10.30 -39.99
CA GLY A 216 -12.54 10.62 -41.11
C GLY A 216 -12.30 9.72 -42.32
N TRP A 217 -11.04 9.45 -42.65
CA TRP A 217 -10.69 8.52 -43.73
C TRP A 217 -11.12 7.08 -43.43
N ALA A 218 -10.87 6.59 -42.21
CA ALA A 218 -11.28 5.26 -41.78
C ALA A 218 -12.81 5.06 -41.80
N ALA A 219 -13.57 6.06 -41.34
CA ALA A 219 -15.04 6.02 -41.37
C ALA A 219 -15.58 5.93 -42.81
N ASN A 220 -15.00 6.68 -43.74
CA ASN A 220 -15.37 6.60 -45.15
C ASN A 220 -15.06 5.22 -45.75
N ALA A 221 -13.88 4.66 -45.46
CA ALA A 221 -13.50 3.33 -45.93
C ALA A 221 -14.44 2.23 -45.39
N ALA A 222 -14.77 2.29 -44.09
CA ALA A 222 -15.71 1.35 -43.47
C ALA A 222 -17.12 1.46 -44.06
N ALA A 223 -17.62 2.68 -44.29
CA ALA A 223 -18.93 2.91 -44.91
C ALA A 223 -18.99 2.38 -46.35
N GLN A 224 -17.88 2.40 -47.08
CA GLN A 224 -17.80 1.80 -48.41
C GLN A 224 -17.77 0.26 -48.35
N ALA A 225 -17.09 -0.32 -47.37
CA ALA A 225 -17.04 -1.77 -47.17
C ALA A 225 -18.39 -2.37 -46.78
N LEU A 226 -19.20 -1.67 -45.97
CA LEU A 226 -20.55 -2.07 -45.56
C LEU A 226 -21.61 -1.98 -46.68
N LYS A 227 -21.30 -1.27 -47.77
CA LYS A 227 -22.18 -1.16 -48.95
C LYS A 227 -21.89 -2.22 -50.02
N ARG A 228 -20.94 -3.13 -49.77
CA ARG A 228 -20.67 -4.33 -50.58
C ARG A 228 -21.28 -5.55 -49.90
#